data_AF-A0A7X7FNR7-F1
#
_entry.id   AF-A0A7X7FNR7-F1
#
_cell.length_a   1.000
_cell.length_b   1.000
_cell.length_c   1.000
_cell.angle_alpha   90.00
_cell.angle_beta   90.00
_cell.angle_gamma   90.00
#
_symmetry.space_group_name_H-M   'P 1'
#
loop_
_entity.id
_entity.type
_entity.pdbx_description
1 polymer ?
#
loop_
_entity_poly.entity_id
_entity_poly.type
_entity_poly.pdbx_seq_one_letter_code
_entity_poly.pdbx_strand_id
1 'polypeptide(L)'
;MDFLSDLSEIVTANEPLASHTYLRVGGPARWFARPRSIAQLQDLVRRCREQDVELLPLGLGANLLVSDEGVDAVVIRLSEPAFQSVNWGGEDAHKSSNPVALSVAAGTDMHRLTLDAVRKGLGGLERMAGIPGTVGGILRMNAGGRFGN
;
A
#
# COMPACT_ATOMS: atom_id res chain seq x y z
N MET A 1 -9.95 -3.55 -28.31
CA MET A 1 -10.39 -4.23 -27.09
C MET A 1 -9.70 -3.52 -25.94
N ASP A 2 -10.44 -3.02 -24.95
CA ASP A 2 -9.84 -2.46 -23.74
C ASP A 2 -9.05 -3.57 -23.06
N PHE A 3 -7.74 -3.41 -22.89
CA PHE A 3 -6.88 -4.44 -22.33
C PHE A 3 -7.24 -4.76 -20.86
N LEU A 4 -8.07 -3.92 -20.23
CA LEU A 4 -8.57 -4.09 -18.87
C LEU A 4 -10.01 -4.62 -18.79
N SER A 5 -10.63 -5.03 -19.91
CA SER A 5 -12.06 -5.42 -19.97
C SER A 5 -12.47 -6.43 -18.90
N ASP A 6 -11.65 -7.44 -18.66
CA ASP A 6 -11.94 -8.54 -17.73
C ASP A 6 -11.61 -8.19 -16.26
N LEU A 7 -11.06 -7.00 -16.03
CA LEU A 7 -10.73 -6.45 -14.73
C LEU A 7 -11.63 -5.26 -14.35
N SER A 8 -12.72 -5.05 -15.10
CA SER A 8 -13.67 -3.94 -14.89
C SER A 8 -14.27 -3.88 -13.48
N GLU A 9 -14.36 -5.00 -12.76
CA GLU A 9 -14.83 -5.01 -11.37
C GLU A 9 -13.84 -4.41 -10.36
N ILE A 10 -12.56 -4.32 -10.74
CA ILE A 10 -11.48 -3.82 -9.89
C ILE A 10 -10.83 -2.56 -10.45
N VAL A 11 -11.20 -2.12 -11.66
CA VAL A 11 -10.65 -0.93 -12.32
C VAL A 11 -11.74 0.10 -12.54
N THR A 12 -11.44 1.35 -12.21
CA THR A 12 -12.27 2.52 -12.47
C THR A 12 -11.53 3.48 -13.38
N ALA A 13 -12.22 4.11 -14.33
CA ALA A 13 -11.62 5.09 -15.23
C ALA A 13 -11.79 6.51 -14.69
N ASN A 14 -10.81 7.39 -14.92
CA ASN A 14 -10.85 8.80 -14.53
C ASN A 14 -11.09 9.04 -13.03
N GLU A 15 -10.51 8.21 -12.15
CA GLU A 15 -10.71 8.31 -10.70
C GLU A 15 -9.92 9.51 -10.12
N PRO A 16 -10.58 10.48 -9.45
CA PRO A 16 -9.90 11.63 -8.85
C PRO A 16 -8.97 11.24 -7.70
N LEU A 17 -7.68 11.50 -7.86
CA LEU A 17 -6.66 11.14 -6.87
C LEU A 17 -6.69 12.00 -5.61
N ALA A 18 -7.32 13.18 -5.64
CA ALA A 18 -7.57 14.01 -4.47
C ALA A 18 -8.29 13.26 -3.33
N SER A 19 -9.15 12.28 -3.65
CA SER A 19 -9.81 11.45 -2.63
C SER A 19 -8.89 10.38 -2.00
N HIS A 20 -7.66 10.26 -2.48
CA HIS A 20 -6.70 9.22 -2.11
C HIS A 20 -5.35 9.76 -1.63
N THR A 21 -5.17 11.08 -1.61
CA THR A 21 -3.97 11.74 -1.10
C THR A 21 -4.27 12.47 0.22
N TYR A 22 -3.26 12.58 1.09
CA TYR A 22 -3.41 13.31 2.36
C TYR A 22 -3.68 14.80 2.15
N LEU A 23 -3.01 15.40 1.16
CA LEU A 23 -3.16 16.80 0.80
C LEU A 23 -4.52 17.11 0.16
N ARG A 24 -5.29 16.08 -0.21
CA ARG A 24 -6.58 16.20 -0.91
C ARG A 24 -6.49 16.95 -2.23
N VAL A 25 -5.38 16.74 -2.94
CA VAL A 25 -5.09 17.30 -4.26
C VAL A 25 -4.76 16.18 -5.24
N GLY A 26 -4.94 16.44 -6.53
CA GLY A 26 -4.68 15.48 -7.59
C GLY A 26 -5.87 15.27 -8.51
N GLY A 27 -5.62 15.43 -9.80
CA GLY A 27 -6.54 15.14 -10.89
C GLY A 27 -6.80 13.65 -11.08
N PRO A 28 -7.44 13.28 -12.20
CA PRO A 28 -7.83 11.90 -12.46
C PRO A 28 -6.64 11.00 -12.80
N ALA A 29 -6.63 9.79 -12.25
CA ALA A 29 -5.88 8.69 -12.85
C ALA A 29 -6.65 8.16 -14.06
N ARG A 30 -5.99 7.93 -15.20
CA ARG A 30 -6.65 7.31 -16.37
C ARG A 30 -7.33 6.00 -15.98
N TRP A 31 -6.63 5.18 -15.20
CA TRP A 31 -7.22 4.02 -14.55
C TRP A 31 -6.80 3.92 -13.10
N PHE A 32 -7.71 3.50 -12.24
CA PHE A 32 -7.47 3.23 -10.84
C PHE A 32 -7.90 1.83 -10.48
N ALA A 33 -6.95 1.01 -10.01
CA ALA A 33 -7.11 -0.41 -9.78
C ALA A 33 -7.04 -0.76 -8.28
N ARG A 34 -7.99 -1.57 -7.83
CA ARG A 34 -8.05 -2.18 -6.49
C ARG A 34 -8.12 -3.71 -6.62
N PRO A 35 -6.99 -4.40 -6.91
CA PRO A 35 -7.01 -5.85 -6.98
C PRO A 35 -7.43 -6.45 -5.64
N ARG A 36 -8.21 -7.52 -5.70
CA ARG A 36 -8.74 -8.26 -4.54
C ARG A 36 -7.96 -9.54 -4.26
N SER A 37 -7.03 -9.91 -5.15
CA SER A 37 -6.19 -11.10 -5.01
C SER A 37 -4.83 -10.93 -5.67
N ILE A 38 -3.88 -11.79 -5.29
CA ILE A 38 -2.54 -11.86 -5.90
C ILE A 38 -2.65 -12.19 -7.40
N ALA A 39 -3.57 -13.08 -7.79
CA ALA A 39 -3.76 -13.43 -9.19
C ALA A 39 -4.23 -12.22 -10.03
N GLN A 40 -5.16 -11.42 -9.51
CA GLN A 40 -5.60 -10.18 -10.17
C GLN A 40 -4.48 -9.15 -10.25
N LEU A 41 -3.66 -9.01 -9.20
CA LEU A 41 -2.49 -8.13 -9.22
C LEU A 41 -1.48 -8.57 -10.30
N GLN A 42 -1.18 -9.87 -10.36
CA GLN A 42 -0.26 -10.43 -11.35
C GLN A 42 -0.78 -10.25 -12.79
N ASP A 43 -2.08 -10.47 -13.02
CA ASP A 43 -2.70 -10.23 -14.31
C ASP A 43 -2.62 -8.75 -14.71
N LEU A 44 -2.98 -7.83 -13.80
CA LEU A 44 -2.89 -6.39 -14.04
C LEU A 44 -1.46 -5.95 -14.40
N VAL A 45 -0.47 -6.38 -13.61
CA VAL A 45 0.95 -6.04 -13.84
C VAL A 45 1.42 -6.58 -15.18
N ARG A 46 1.07 -7.83 -15.51
CA ARG A 46 1.41 -8.43 -16.81
C ARG A 46 0.81 -7.63 -17.96
N ARG A 47 -0.48 -7.33 -17.89
CA ARG A 47 -1.18 -6.60 -18.96
C ARG A 47 -0.64 -5.18 -19.14
N CYS A 48 -0.35 -4.46 -18.05
CA CYS A 48 0.27 -3.14 -18.13
C CYS A 48 1.64 -3.22 -18.82
N ARG A 49 2.44 -4.23 -18.50
CA ARG A 49 3.74 -4.47 -19.14
C ARG A 49 3.60 -4.83 -20.63
N GLU A 50 2.63 -5.64 -21.00
CA GLU A 50 2.38 -6.05 -22.40
C GLU A 50 1.90 -4.89 -23.28
N GLN A 51 1.21 -3.91 -22.68
CA GLN A 51 0.68 -2.74 -23.37
C GLN A 51 1.53 -1.47 -23.22
N ASP A 52 2.70 -1.58 -22.56
CA ASP A 52 3.59 -0.45 -22.24
C ASP A 52 2.86 0.70 -21.52
N VAL A 53 1.97 0.34 -20.60
CA VAL A 53 1.22 1.29 -19.77
C VAL A 53 1.89 1.39 -18.40
N GLU A 54 2.17 2.62 -17.97
CA GLU A 54 2.78 2.88 -16.67
C GLU A 54 1.86 2.43 -15.52
N LEU A 55 2.45 1.76 -14.53
CA LEU A 55 1.77 1.29 -13.32
C LEU A 55 2.36 2.01 -12.09
N LEU A 56 1.54 2.78 -11.39
CA LEU A 56 1.94 3.60 -10.25
C LEU A 56 1.34 3.09 -8.94
N PRO A 57 2.14 2.54 -8.01
CA PRO A 57 1.65 2.13 -6.69
C PRO A 57 1.25 3.31 -5.82
N LEU A 58 0.06 3.25 -5.23
CA LEU A 58 -0.47 4.22 -4.28
C LEU A 58 -0.79 3.55 -2.93
N GLY A 59 -0.10 4.01 -1.89
CA GLY A 59 -0.41 3.67 -0.49
C GLY A 59 -1.53 4.55 0.07
N LEU A 60 -1.30 5.17 1.23
CA LEU A 60 -2.23 6.17 1.81
C LEU A 60 -2.10 7.56 1.20
N GLY A 61 -1.20 7.77 0.22
CA GLY A 61 -0.96 9.06 -0.41
C GLY A 61 -0.44 10.15 0.53
N ALA A 62 0.27 9.76 1.61
CA ALA A 62 0.76 10.66 2.64
C ALA A 62 1.96 11.53 2.22
N ASN A 63 2.68 11.12 1.17
CA ASN A 63 3.88 11.79 0.68
C ASN A 63 3.81 12.04 -0.84
N LEU A 64 2.62 12.42 -1.33
CA LEU A 64 2.38 12.67 -2.74
C LEU A 64 1.78 14.06 -2.94
N LEU A 65 2.32 14.76 -3.93
CA LEU A 65 1.74 15.96 -4.52
C LEU A 65 1.40 15.63 -5.98
N VAL A 66 0.12 15.43 -6.25
CA VAL A 66 -0.37 15.00 -7.57
C VAL A 66 -0.88 16.22 -8.33
N SER A 67 -0.51 16.35 -9.60
CA SER A 67 -0.98 17.44 -10.49
C SER A 67 -2.49 17.41 -10.64
N ASP A 68 -3.13 18.58 -10.78
CA ASP A 68 -4.56 18.69 -11.09
C ASP A 68 -4.90 18.15 -12.50
N GLU A 69 -3.91 18.04 -13.39
CA GLU A 69 -4.04 17.36 -14.69
C GLU A 69 -4.17 15.83 -14.54
N GLY A 70 -3.82 15.29 -13.37
CA GLY A 70 -3.88 13.85 -13.10
C GLY A 70 -2.66 13.09 -13.62
N VAL A 71 -2.86 11.80 -13.91
CA VAL A 71 -1.81 10.91 -14.42
C VAL A 71 -2.35 9.98 -15.51
N ASP A 72 -1.64 9.89 -16.63
CA ASP A 72 -1.93 8.95 -17.73
C ASP A 72 -1.30 7.57 -17.44
N ALA A 73 -1.78 6.93 -16.39
CA ALA A 73 -1.25 5.65 -15.89
C ALA A 73 -2.36 4.81 -15.25
N VAL A 74 -2.03 3.54 -14.98
CA VAL A 74 -2.79 2.71 -14.04
C VAL A 74 -2.26 2.98 -12.64
N VAL A 75 -3.06 3.62 -11.79
CA VAL A 75 -2.76 3.78 -10.36
C VAL A 75 -3.29 2.56 -9.61
N ILE A 76 -2.44 1.88 -8.85
CA ILE A 76 -2.82 0.69 -8.10
C ILE A 76 -2.80 0.92 -6.60
N ARG A 77 -3.89 0.54 -5.92
CA ARG A 77 -4.00 0.56 -4.46
C ARG A 77 -4.26 -0.82 -3.89
N LEU A 78 -3.36 -1.29 -3.02
CA LEU A 78 -3.44 -2.59 -2.34
C LEU A 78 -4.25 -2.49 -1.04
N SER A 79 -5.50 -2.04 -1.11
CA SER A 79 -6.36 -1.82 0.07
C SER A 79 -7.25 -3.01 0.45
N GLU A 80 -7.30 -4.05 -0.37
CA GLU A 80 -8.17 -5.20 -0.16
C GLU A 80 -7.59 -6.19 0.88
N PRO A 81 -8.43 -7.01 1.55
CA PRO A 81 -7.98 -7.90 2.63
C PRO A 81 -6.81 -8.82 2.28
N ALA A 82 -6.72 -9.26 1.02
CA ALA A 82 -5.61 -10.08 0.51
C ALA A 82 -4.22 -9.42 0.67
N PHE A 83 -4.17 -8.10 0.86
CA PHE A 83 -2.95 -7.31 0.96
C PHE A 83 -2.75 -6.65 2.33
N GLN A 84 -3.51 -7.07 3.35
CA GLN A 84 -3.46 -6.51 4.71
C GLN A 84 -3.14 -7.55 5.79
N SER A 85 -2.63 -8.72 5.41
CA SER A 85 -2.31 -9.79 6.35
C SER A 85 -1.06 -9.49 7.19
N VAL A 86 -1.08 -9.96 8.43
CA VAL A 86 0.03 -9.85 9.40
C VAL A 86 0.24 -11.20 10.08
N ASN A 87 1.46 -11.74 10.01
CA ASN A 87 1.85 -12.98 10.69
C ASN A 87 2.98 -12.69 11.69
N TRP A 88 2.65 -12.82 12.98
CA TRP A 88 3.49 -12.45 14.13
C TRP A 88 4.49 -13.52 14.58
N GLY A 89 4.73 -14.57 13.80
CA GLY A 89 5.78 -15.57 14.10
C GLY A 89 5.42 -16.58 15.20
N GLY A 90 4.13 -16.72 15.56
CA GLY A 90 3.62 -17.68 16.55
C GLY A 90 3.05 -17.04 17.82
N GLU A 91 2.30 -17.81 18.62
CA GLU A 91 1.59 -17.29 19.81
C GLU A 91 2.53 -16.86 20.95
N ASP A 92 3.67 -17.54 21.09
CA ASP A 92 4.63 -17.31 22.16
C ASP A 92 5.76 -16.33 21.80
N ALA A 93 5.66 -15.64 20.66
CA ALA A 93 6.68 -14.73 20.17
C ALA A 93 7.08 -13.64 21.19
N HIS A 94 6.13 -13.23 22.04
CA HIS A 94 6.32 -12.21 23.08
C HIS A 94 6.95 -12.74 24.39
N LYS A 95 7.11 -14.07 24.53
CA LYS A 95 7.66 -14.71 25.74
C LYS A 95 9.16 -14.99 25.63
N SER A 96 9.73 -14.80 24.44
CA SER A 96 11.15 -15.00 24.17
C SER A 96 11.88 -13.66 24.14
N SER A 97 13.14 -13.64 24.59
CA SER A 97 14.05 -12.50 24.41
C SER A 97 14.63 -12.42 22.99
N ASN A 98 14.31 -13.37 22.11
CA ASN A 98 14.83 -13.41 20.75
C ASN A 98 14.04 -12.48 19.80
N PRO A 99 14.68 -11.94 18.75
CA PRO A 99 13.98 -11.22 17.70
C PRO A 99 12.86 -12.05 17.07
N VAL A 100 11.71 -11.41 16.83
CA VAL A 100 10.55 -12.02 16.18
C VAL A 100 10.58 -11.71 14.69
N ALA A 101 10.47 -12.75 13.86
CA ALA A 101 10.27 -12.57 12.43
C ALA A 101 8.80 -12.27 12.15
N LEU A 102 8.54 -11.06 11.64
CA LEU A 102 7.20 -10.57 11.28
C LEU A 102 7.05 -10.57 9.76
N SER A 103 6.00 -11.20 9.25
CA SER A 103 5.62 -11.11 7.83
C SER A 103 4.37 -10.26 7.69
N VAL A 104 4.44 -9.21 6.85
CA VAL A 104 3.35 -8.24 6.69
C VAL A 104 3.11 -7.93 5.23
N ALA A 105 1.85 -7.91 4.82
CA ALA A 105 1.47 -7.51 3.48
C ALA A 105 1.59 -6.00 3.27
N ALA A 106 1.98 -5.59 2.06
CA ALA A 106 2.34 -4.21 1.73
C ALA A 106 1.22 -3.18 1.89
N GLY A 107 -0.05 -3.61 1.85
CA GLY A 107 -1.23 -2.77 2.03
C GLY A 107 -1.60 -2.50 3.48
N THR A 108 -0.94 -3.18 4.43
CA THR A 108 -1.22 -3.02 5.87
C THR A 108 -0.91 -1.60 6.33
N ASP A 109 -1.83 -1.01 7.09
CA ASP A 109 -1.64 0.29 7.72
C ASP A 109 -0.54 0.23 8.79
N MET A 110 0.49 1.06 8.66
CA MET A 110 1.66 1.07 9.56
C MET A 110 1.28 1.50 10.99
N HIS A 111 0.34 2.44 11.13
CA HIS A 111 -0.10 2.90 12.43
C HIS A 111 -0.82 1.78 13.19
N ARG A 112 -1.74 1.07 12.51
CA ARG A 112 -2.41 -0.10 13.08
C ARG A 112 -1.40 -1.19 13.45
N LEU A 113 -0.45 -1.51 12.56
CA LEU A 113 0.58 -2.50 12.83
C LEU A 113 1.40 -2.16 14.07
N THR A 114 1.79 -0.88 14.22
CA THR A 114 2.54 -0.39 15.37
C THR A 114 1.75 -0.57 16.67
N LEU A 115 0.47 -0.19 16.68
CA LEU A 115 -0.39 -0.37 17.87
C LEU A 115 -0.59 -1.84 18.22
N ASP A 116 -0.75 -2.70 17.21
CA ASP A 116 -0.91 -4.14 17.43
C ASP A 116 0.37 -4.80 17.97
N ALA A 117 1.55 -4.33 17.56
CA ALA A 117 2.82 -4.76 18.14
C ALA A 117 2.90 -4.41 19.64
N VAL A 118 2.56 -3.17 20.01
CA VAL A 118 2.54 -2.72 21.42
C VAL A 118 1.58 -3.57 22.25
N ARG A 119 0.37 -3.84 21.74
CA ARG A 119 -0.63 -4.70 22.43
C ARG A 119 -0.15 -6.12 22.63
N LYS A 120 0.73 -6.62 21.76
CA LYS A 120 1.37 -7.93 21.86
C LYS A 120 2.63 -7.93 22.72
N GLY A 121 3.02 -6.80 23.30
CA GLY A 121 4.25 -6.67 24.08
C GLY A 121 5.52 -6.71 23.23
N LEU A 122 5.42 -6.44 21.93
CA LEU A 122 6.54 -6.44 20.99
C LEU A 122 7.04 -5.00 20.76
N GLY A 123 8.36 -4.82 20.85
CA GLY A 123 9.05 -3.57 20.52
C GLY A 123 9.71 -3.59 19.14
N GLY A 124 10.30 -2.45 18.76
CA GLY A 124 11.04 -2.24 17.51
C GLY A 124 10.28 -1.39 16.48
N LEU A 125 8.95 -1.31 16.56
CA LEU A 125 8.12 -0.52 15.63
C LEU A 125 7.72 0.85 16.18
N GLU A 126 8.02 1.17 17.44
CA GLU A 126 7.65 2.44 18.08
C GLU A 126 8.19 3.68 17.35
N ARG A 127 9.30 3.54 16.63
CA ARG A 127 9.88 4.63 15.82
C ARG A 127 8.99 5.02 14.63
N MET A 128 8.07 4.15 14.23
CA MET A 128 7.08 4.39 13.18
C MET A 128 5.79 5.02 13.71
N ALA A 129 5.65 5.18 15.02
CA ALA A 129 4.48 5.80 15.61
C ALA A 129 4.29 7.22 15.08
N GLY A 130 3.10 7.47 14.52
CA GLY A 130 2.73 8.77 13.94
C GLY A 130 3.15 8.98 12.49
N ILE A 131 3.83 8.02 11.85
CA ILE A 131 4.14 8.11 10.41
C ILE A 131 2.97 7.52 9.62
N PRO A 132 2.19 8.33 8.87
CA PRO A 132 1.10 7.82 8.06
C PRO A 132 1.64 7.07 6.84
N GLY A 133 1.16 5.85 6.63
CA GLY A 133 1.50 5.08 5.43
C GLY A 133 1.07 3.63 5.52
N THR A 134 1.06 2.97 4.36
CA THR A 134 1.04 1.51 4.33
C THR A 134 2.47 0.98 4.45
N VAL A 135 2.64 -0.26 4.89
CA VAL A 135 3.96 -0.92 4.99
C VAL A 135 4.76 -0.81 3.70
N GLY A 136 4.14 -1.02 2.54
CA GLY A 136 4.81 -0.87 1.25
C GLY A 136 5.29 0.56 0.98
N GLY A 137 4.48 1.56 1.34
CA GLY A 137 4.86 2.97 1.24
C GLY A 137 6.02 3.33 2.17
N ILE A 138 6.00 2.84 3.41
CA ILE A 138 7.09 3.03 4.38
C ILE A 138 8.40 2.46 3.83
N LEU A 139 8.39 1.22 3.34
CA LEU A 139 9.57 0.56 2.77
C LEU A 139 10.11 1.34 1.56
N ARG A 140 9.22 1.76 0.65
CA ARG A 140 9.59 2.52 -0.55
C ARG A 140 10.22 3.88 -0.24
N MET A 141 9.90 4.47 0.90
CA MET A 141 10.44 5.77 1.33
C MET A 141 11.62 5.63 2.29
N ASN A 142 11.94 4.42 2.76
CA ASN A 142 12.82 4.24 3.93
C ASN A 142 12.39 5.18 5.08
N ALA A 143 11.08 5.22 5.35
CA ALA A 143 10.53 6.23 6.26
C ALA A 143 11.03 6.00 7.69
N GLY A 144 11.40 7.10 8.36
CA GLY A 144 11.85 7.10 9.74
C GLY A 144 11.45 8.39 10.45
N GLY A 145 11.33 8.33 11.77
CA GLY A 145 10.98 9.48 12.60
C GLY A 145 12.18 10.37 12.94
N ARG A 146 12.03 11.19 14.00
CA ARG A 146 13.01 12.19 14.49
C ARG A 146 14.41 11.64 14.80
N PHE A 147 14.57 10.32 14.89
CA PHE A 147 15.82 9.62 15.18
C PHE A 147 16.27 8.75 13.99
N GLY A 148 16.15 9.26 12.76
CA GLY A 148 16.49 8.50 11.53
C GLY A 148 17.77 7.68 11.69
N ASN A 149 17.70 6.42 11.22
CA ASN A 149 18.69 5.34 11.30
C ASN A 149 19.78 5.44 12.38
#